data_AF-A0A927R996-F1
#
_entry.id   AF-A0A927R996-F1
#
_cell.length_a   1.000
_cell.length_b   1.000
_cell.length_c   1.000
_cell.angle_alpha   90.00
_cell.angle_beta   90.00
_cell.angle_gamma   90.00
#
_symmetry.space_group_name_H-M   'P 1'
#
loop_
_entity.id
_entity.type
_entity.pdbx_description
1 polymer ?
#
loop_
_entity_poly.entity_id
_entity_poly.type
_entity_poly.pdbx_seq_one_letter_code
_entity_poly.pdbx_strand_id
1 'polypeptide(L)'
;MGTLYVGACAEHVGDGHAGYAARRCSDGSLTATRTAATAGFTAYVAACECGWHGSIEHPPTDDGEIAAAGEWNRSHLRPLIEAARTDWPRWADRVADRARAVAAHIGSDRADLAAEVAGRLEVEVAMWRRTAQELAEGGV
;
A
#
# COMPACT_ATOMS: atom_id res chain seq x y z
N MET A 1 15.90 5.65 -6.59
CA MET A 1 15.26 5.93 -5.28
C MET A 1 13.84 5.40 -5.36
N GLY A 2 13.30 4.87 -4.27
CA GLY A 2 11.89 4.48 -4.19
C GLY A 2 11.00 5.66 -3.79
N THR A 3 9.73 5.63 -4.19
CA THR A 3 8.69 6.60 -3.84
C THR A 3 7.72 5.95 -2.87
N LEU A 4 7.57 6.54 -1.69
CA LEU A 4 6.64 6.10 -0.65
C LEU A 4 5.41 6.99 -0.62
N TYR A 5 4.27 6.40 -0.28
CA TYR A 5 3.04 7.14 -0.01
C TYR A 5 2.92 7.44 1.49
N VAL A 6 2.70 8.72 1.81
CA VAL A 6 2.61 9.23 3.20
C VAL A 6 1.32 10.03 3.45
N GLY A 7 0.26 9.75 2.69
CA GLY A 7 -1.02 10.46 2.82
C GLY A 7 -2.01 9.77 3.77
N ALA A 8 -3.22 10.33 3.85
CA ALA A 8 -4.26 9.95 4.83
C ALA A 8 -4.61 8.47 4.91
N CYS A 9 -4.34 7.68 3.86
CA CYS A 9 -4.62 6.25 3.82
C CYS A 9 -3.33 5.39 3.92
N ALA A 10 -2.19 5.96 4.31
CA ALA A 10 -0.89 5.29 4.25
C ALA A 10 -0.87 4.00 5.09
N GLU A 11 -1.42 4.04 6.31
CA GLU A 11 -1.51 2.85 7.18
C GLU A 11 -2.41 1.74 6.59
N HIS A 12 -3.34 2.09 5.70
CA HIS A 12 -4.24 1.12 5.04
C HIS A 12 -3.68 0.60 3.72
N VAL A 13 -2.95 1.44 2.98
CA VAL A 13 -2.18 1.00 1.81
C VAL A 13 -1.03 0.09 2.25
N GLY A 14 -0.39 0.40 3.39
CA GLY A 14 0.70 -0.37 3.97
C GLY A 14 2.06 -0.04 3.37
N ASP A 15 3.12 -0.39 4.12
CA ASP A 15 4.51 -0.03 3.78
C ASP A 15 5.09 -0.81 2.59
N GLY A 16 4.44 -1.90 2.17
CA GLY A 16 4.90 -2.77 1.07
C GLY A 16 4.69 -2.21 -0.34
N HIS A 17 4.29 -0.94 -0.46
CA HIS A 17 3.89 -0.35 -1.73
C HIS A 17 4.85 0.71 -2.28
N ALA A 18 6.10 0.75 -1.81
CA ALA A 18 7.09 1.67 -2.36
C ALA A 18 7.29 1.43 -3.87
N GLY A 19 7.14 2.48 -4.67
CA GLY A 19 7.32 2.43 -6.12
C GLY A 19 8.74 2.73 -6.55
N TYR A 20 9.20 2.15 -7.65
CA TYR A 20 10.49 2.50 -8.25
C TYR A 20 10.47 2.28 -9.76
N ALA A 21 11.34 2.99 -10.47
CA ALA A 21 11.60 2.75 -11.88
C ALA A 21 12.65 1.64 -12.02
N ALA A 22 12.19 0.43 -12.32
CA ALA A 22 13.07 -0.70 -12.62
C ALA A 22 13.74 -0.49 -13.97
N ARG A 23 15.02 -0.85 -14.08
CA ARG A 23 15.76 -0.85 -15.35
C ARG A 23 15.64 -2.23 -15.98
N ARG A 24 15.28 -2.29 -17.25
CA ARG A 24 15.32 -3.52 -18.05
C ARG A 24 16.69 -3.69 -18.68
N CYS A 25 17.36 -4.78 -18.35
CA CYS A 25 18.62 -5.17 -18.95
C CYS A 25 18.42 -5.79 -20.34
N SER A 26 19.48 -5.90 -21.12
CA SER A 26 19.44 -6.51 -22.47
C SER A 26 19.06 -7.99 -22.48
N ASP A 27 19.26 -8.70 -21.36
CA ASP A 27 18.82 -10.07 -21.13
C ASP A 27 17.33 -10.17 -20.72
N GLY A 28 16.64 -9.04 -20.63
CA GLY A 28 15.24 -8.94 -20.23
C GLY A 28 15.03 -8.89 -18.72
N SER A 29 16.06 -9.03 -17.88
CA SER A 29 15.93 -8.94 -16.43
C SER A 29 15.59 -7.51 -15.97
N LEU A 30 14.88 -7.41 -14.83
CA LEU A 30 14.56 -6.14 -14.20
C LEU A 30 15.44 -5.93 -12.96
N THR A 31 15.96 -4.71 -12.79
CA THR A 31 16.76 -4.36 -11.61
C THR A 31 16.50 -2.93 -11.15
N ALA A 32 16.41 -2.76 -9.82
CA ALA A 32 16.39 -1.44 -9.19
C ALA A 32 17.81 -0.85 -9.02
N THR A 33 18.86 -1.69 -9.14
CA THR A 33 20.24 -1.32 -8.80
C THR A 33 20.94 -0.70 -10.00
N ARG A 34 21.60 0.44 -9.79
CA ARG A 34 22.49 1.03 -10.79
C ARG A 34 23.92 0.52 -10.56
N THR A 35 24.42 -0.27 -11.50
CA THR A 35 25.81 -0.74 -11.57
C THR A 35 26.43 -0.38 -12.92
N ALA A 36 27.75 -0.52 -13.07
CA ALA A 36 28.40 -0.37 -14.38
C ALA A 36 27.86 -1.38 -15.42
N ALA A 37 27.46 -2.58 -14.99
CA ALA A 37 26.87 -3.61 -15.85
C ALA A 37 25.45 -3.26 -16.32
N THR A 38 24.71 -2.47 -15.54
CA THR A 38 23.35 -2.01 -15.88
C THR A 38 23.36 -0.64 -16.54
N ALA A 39 24.52 -0.14 -16.98
CA ALA A 39 24.63 1.13 -17.70
C ALA A 39 24.03 1.05 -19.11
N GLY A 40 23.98 -0.15 -19.71
CA GLY A 40 23.34 -0.43 -21.01
C GLY A 40 21.93 -0.99 -20.90
N PHE A 41 21.12 -0.47 -19.97
CA PHE A 41 19.71 -0.85 -19.87
C PHE A 41 18.90 -0.28 -21.05
N THR A 42 17.85 -0.99 -21.45
CA THR A 42 17.08 -0.68 -22.67
C THR A 42 15.82 0.12 -22.40
N ALA A 43 15.27 0.04 -21.19
CA ALA A 43 14.05 0.73 -20.80
C ALA A 43 13.90 0.89 -19.28
N TYR A 44 13.08 1.84 -18.87
CA TYR A 44 12.50 1.90 -17.53
C TYR A 44 11.12 1.22 -17.51
N VAL A 45 10.81 0.50 -16.44
CA VAL A 45 9.52 -0.15 -16.19
C VAL A 45 9.06 0.23 -14.79
N ALA A 46 7.80 0.63 -14.65
CA ALA A 46 7.24 0.90 -13.33
C ALA A 46 7.26 -0.37 -12.47
N ALA A 47 7.64 -0.28 -11.20
CA ALA A 47 7.69 -1.43 -10.32
C ALA A 47 7.34 -1.04 -8.88
N CYS A 48 7.02 -2.04 -8.07
CA CYS A 48 6.66 -1.88 -6.67
C CYS A 48 7.25 -3.01 -5.82
N GLU A 49 7.57 -2.73 -4.56
CA GLU A 49 8.10 -3.72 -3.61
C GLU A 49 7.15 -4.91 -3.39
N CYS A 50 5.84 -4.73 -3.57
CA CYS A 50 4.86 -5.82 -3.52
C CYS A 50 4.93 -6.78 -4.73
N GLY A 51 5.88 -6.59 -5.66
CA GLY A 51 6.04 -7.40 -6.87
C GLY A 51 5.15 -7.01 -8.04
N TRP A 52 4.48 -5.84 -7.97
CA TRP A 52 3.74 -5.30 -9.10
C TRP A 52 4.71 -4.65 -10.11
N HIS A 53 4.41 -4.78 -11.40
CA HIS A 53 5.14 -4.13 -12.48
C HIS A 53 4.17 -3.51 -13.49
N GLY A 54 4.57 -2.37 -14.04
CA GLY A 54 3.88 -1.69 -15.13
C GLY A 54 3.92 -2.50 -16.42
N SER A 55 3.01 -2.13 -17.32
CA SER A 55 2.87 -2.77 -18.63
C SER A 55 3.60 -2.01 -19.75
N ILE A 56 4.08 -0.79 -19.45
CA ILE A 56 4.69 0.10 -20.42
C ILE A 56 6.20 0.14 -20.20
N GLU A 57 6.95 -0.01 -21.28
CA GLU A 57 8.38 0.24 -21.31
C GLU A 57 8.63 1.70 -21.70
N HIS A 58 9.31 2.43 -20.82
CA HIS A 58 9.65 3.84 -21.02
C HIS A 58 11.11 3.95 -21.48
N PRO A 59 11.46 4.95 -22.31
CA PRO A 59 12.83 5.11 -22.80
C PRO A 59 13.87 5.19 -21.66
N PRO A 60 15.14 4.80 -21.89
CA PRO A 60 16.20 4.87 -20.90
C PRO A 60 16.74 6.30 -20.74
N THR A 61 15.84 7.23 -20.45
CA THR A 61 16.08 8.66 -20.24
C THR A 61 15.51 9.10 -18.91
N ASP A 62 15.90 10.28 -18.42
CA ASP A 62 15.35 10.84 -17.19
C ASP A 62 13.81 11.01 -17.31
N ASP A 63 13.31 11.43 -18.47
CA ASP A 63 11.87 11.51 -18.74
C ASP A 63 11.18 10.13 -18.66
N GLY A 64 11.87 9.07 -19.10
CA GLY A 64 11.34 7.71 -18.99
C GLY A 64 11.32 7.20 -17.55
N GLU A 65 12.29 7.59 -16.72
CA GLU A 65 12.27 7.33 -15.27
C GLU A 65 11.06 7.98 -14.61
N ILE A 66 10.81 9.26 -14.93
CA ILE A 66 9.65 10.02 -14.44
C ILE A 66 8.34 9.39 -14.94
N ALA A 67 8.28 8.98 -16.21
CA ALA A 67 7.09 8.35 -16.79
C ALA A 67 6.76 7.00 -16.13
N ALA A 68 7.78 6.18 -15.83
CA ALA A 68 7.63 4.94 -15.08
C ALA A 68 7.11 5.19 -13.66
N ALA A 69 7.64 6.20 -12.95
CA ALA A 69 7.11 6.59 -11.64
C ALA A 69 5.64 7.08 -11.73
N GLY A 70 5.30 7.82 -12.79
CA GLY A 70 3.94 8.28 -13.06
C GLY A 70 2.96 7.14 -13.38
N GLU A 71 3.40 6.09 -14.05
CA GLU A 71 2.60 4.87 -14.26
C GLU A 71 2.37 4.13 -12.95
N TRP A 72 3.40 3.93 -12.12
CA TRP A 72 3.22 3.33 -10.79
C TRP A 72 2.18 4.08 -9.97
N ASN A 73 2.27 5.41 -9.92
CA ASN A 73 1.30 6.22 -9.19
C ASN A 73 -0.13 6.03 -9.73
N ARG A 74 -0.33 6.12 -11.04
CA ARG A 74 -1.67 6.07 -11.65
C ARG A 74 -2.29 4.66 -11.65
N SER A 75 -1.49 3.65 -11.96
CA SER A 75 -1.97 2.29 -12.25
C SER A 75 -1.89 1.36 -11.05
N HIS A 76 -1.09 1.69 -10.03
CA HIS A 76 -0.92 0.85 -8.84
C HIS A 76 -1.30 1.58 -7.55
N LEU A 77 -0.65 2.70 -7.24
CA LEU A 77 -0.85 3.39 -5.96
C LEU A 77 -2.25 4.00 -5.83
N ARG A 78 -2.72 4.76 -6.82
CA ARG A 78 -4.02 5.44 -6.76
C ARG A 78 -5.20 4.46 -6.57
N PRO A 79 -5.27 3.32 -7.28
CA PRO A 79 -6.28 2.29 -7.01
C PRO A 79 -6.28 1.79 -5.57
N LEU A 80 -5.10 1.60 -4.95
CA LEU A 80 -4.98 1.17 -3.56
C LEU A 80 -5.51 2.23 -2.59
N ILE A 81 -5.19 3.50 -2.84
CA ILE A 81 -5.71 4.63 -2.05
C ILE A 81 -7.24 4.69 -2.16
N GLU A 82 -7.79 4.52 -3.36
CA GLU A 82 -9.24 4.55 -3.58
C GLU A 82 -9.96 3.36 -2.92
N ALA A 83 -9.36 2.17 -3.00
CA ALA A 83 -9.86 0.99 -2.29
C ALA A 83 -9.88 1.23 -0.77
N ALA A 84 -8.79 1.79 -0.21
CA ALA A 84 -8.75 2.15 1.21
C ALA A 84 -9.81 3.20 1.59
N ARG A 85 -10.06 4.20 0.72
CA ARG A 85 -11.10 5.22 0.92
C ARG A 85 -12.52 4.68 0.85
N THR A 86 -12.75 3.55 0.19
CA THR A 86 -14.09 2.99 -0.01
C THR A 86 -14.38 1.81 0.91
N ASP A 87 -13.40 1.32 1.67
CA ASP A 87 -13.55 0.17 2.57
C ASP A 87 -14.27 0.49 3.90
N TRP A 88 -14.69 1.74 4.14
CA TRP A 88 -15.35 2.16 5.39
C TRP A 88 -16.56 1.32 5.80
N PRO A 89 -17.52 0.98 4.89
CA PRO A 89 -18.65 0.14 5.28
C PRO A 89 -18.21 -1.25 5.73
N ARG A 90 -17.25 -1.85 5.00
CA ARG A 90 -16.71 -3.16 5.34
C ARG A 90 -15.94 -3.12 6.66
N TRP A 91 -15.22 -2.03 6.95
CA TRP A 91 -14.59 -1.83 8.25
C TRP A 91 -15.62 -1.81 9.37
N ALA A 92 -16.73 -1.08 9.21
CA ALA A 92 -17.79 -1.02 10.22
C ALA A 92 -18.38 -2.42 10.50
N ASP A 93 -18.61 -3.22 9.45
CA ASP A 93 -19.06 -4.61 9.59
C ASP A 93 -18.03 -5.47 10.36
N ARG A 94 -16.74 -5.37 10.03
CA ARG A 94 -15.65 -6.08 10.73
C ARG A 94 -15.57 -5.71 12.21
N VAL A 95 -15.71 -4.43 12.54
CA VAL A 95 -15.75 -3.95 13.93
C VAL A 95 -16.92 -4.56 14.68
N ALA A 96 -18.12 -4.55 14.09
CA ALA A 96 -19.30 -5.14 14.69
C ALA A 96 -19.14 -6.65 14.91
N ASP A 97 -18.60 -7.38 13.93
CA ASP A 97 -18.33 -8.82 14.05
C ASP A 97 -17.34 -9.13 15.17
N ARG A 98 -16.25 -8.37 15.27
CA ARG A 98 -15.26 -8.52 16.35
C ARG A 98 -15.85 -8.22 17.72
N ALA A 99 -16.66 -7.17 17.85
CA ALA A 99 -17.35 -6.85 19.10
C ALA A 99 -18.30 -7.98 19.53
N ARG A 100 -19.05 -8.58 18.58
CA ARG A 100 -19.88 -9.76 18.85
C ARG A 100 -19.03 -10.97 19.27
N ALA A 101 -17.89 -11.19 18.64
CA ALA A 101 -16.97 -12.28 19.00
C ALA A 101 -16.42 -12.13 20.43
N VAL A 102 -16.05 -10.91 20.85
CA VAL A 102 -15.65 -10.63 22.24
C VAL A 102 -16.77 -11.03 23.22
N ALA A 103 -18.01 -10.58 22.97
CA ALA A 103 -19.15 -10.91 23.82
C ALA A 103 -19.41 -12.43 23.89
N ALA A 104 -19.30 -13.12 22.74
CA ALA A 104 -19.48 -14.57 22.67
C ALA A 104 -18.39 -15.34 23.45
N HIS A 105 -17.13 -14.89 23.38
CA HIS A 105 -16.03 -15.49 24.12
C HIS A 105 -16.18 -15.29 25.63
N ILE A 106 -16.60 -14.11 26.09
CA ILE A 106 -16.94 -13.88 27.51
C ILE A 106 -18.07 -14.80 27.96
N GLY A 107 -19.16 -14.89 27.17
CA GLY A 107 -20.28 -15.79 27.48
C GLY A 107 -19.92 -17.28 27.51
N SER A 108 -18.79 -17.65 26.90
CA SER A 108 -18.26 -19.02 26.84
C SER A 108 -17.10 -19.27 27.81
N ASP A 109 -16.86 -18.36 28.77
CA ASP A 109 -15.75 -18.42 29.73
C ASP A 109 -14.35 -18.50 29.06
N ARG A 110 -14.21 -17.88 27.89
CA ARG A 110 -12.96 -17.78 27.11
C ARG A 110 -12.41 -16.36 27.17
N ALA A 111 -12.13 -15.88 28.39
CA ALA A 111 -11.69 -14.50 28.62
C ALA A 111 -10.34 -14.17 27.96
N ASP A 112 -9.47 -15.17 27.80
CA ASP A 112 -8.20 -15.08 27.07
C ASP A 112 -8.41 -14.67 25.61
N LEU A 113 -9.29 -15.38 24.90
CA LEU A 113 -9.61 -15.08 23.51
C LEU A 113 -10.38 -13.76 23.38
N ALA A 114 -11.27 -13.46 24.33
CA ALA A 114 -11.97 -12.19 24.37
C ALA A 114 -10.99 -11.01 24.46
N ALA A 115 -9.99 -11.10 25.35
CA ALA A 115 -8.97 -10.08 25.50
C ALA A 115 -8.10 -9.93 24.23
N GLU A 116 -7.71 -11.04 23.60
CA GLU A 116 -6.96 -11.00 22.34
C GLU A 116 -7.73 -10.29 21.22
N VAL A 117 -9.01 -10.64 21.02
CA VAL A 117 -9.85 -10.03 19.98
C VAL A 117 -10.10 -8.55 20.29
N ALA A 118 -10.35 -8.21 21.55
CA ALA A 118 -10.55 -6.82 21.98
C ALA A 118 -9.31 -5.95 21.74
N GLY A 119 -8.11 -6.47 22.04
CA GLY A 119 -6.85 -5.76 21.77
C GLY A 119 -6.62 -5.53 20.28
N ARG A 120 -6.91 -6.51 19.42
CA ARG A 120 -6.84 -6.33 17.96
C ARG A 120 -7.84 -5.27 17.46
N LEU A 121 -9.05 -5.26 18.02
CA LEU A 121 -10.08 -4.30 17.68
C LEU A 121 -9.67 -2.86 18.08
N GLU A 122 -9.07 -2.69 19.25
CA GLU A 122 -8.56 -1.38 19.71
C GLU A 122 -7.55 -0.79 18.72
N VAL A 123 -6.58 -1.59 18.29
CA VAL A 123 -5.57 -1.18 17.30
C VAL A 123 -6.20 -0.76 15.97
N GLU A 124 -7.16 -1.55 15.48
CA GLU A 124 -7.86 -1.26 14.21
C GLU A 124 -8.69 0.03 14.30
N VAL A 125 -9.46 0.22 15.38
CA VAL A 125 -10.25 1.44 15.58
C VAL A 125 -9.34 2.67 15.72
N ALA A 126 -8.21 2.55 16.42
CA ALA A 126 -7.24 3.64 16.54
C ALA A 126 -6.65 4.05 15.18
N MET A 127 -6.36 3.08 14.30
CA MET A 127 -5.87 3.32 12.93
C MET A 127 -6.90 4.10 12.10
N TRP A 128 -8.14 3.61 12.02
CA TRP A 128 -9.19 4.26 11.25
C TRP A 128 -9.58 5.64 11.79
N ARG A 129 -9.46 5.86 13.11
CA ARG A 129 -9.62 7.19 13.71
C ARG A 129 -8.57 8.17 13.17
N ARG A 130 -7.30 7.78 13.09
CA ARG A 130 -6.24 8.64 12.52
C ARG A 130 -6.50 8.96 11.06
N THR A 131 -6.83 7.95 10.25
CA THR A 131 -7.25 8.12 8.85
C THR A 131 -8.38 9.15 8.73
N ALA A 132 -9.42 9.07 9.57
CA ALA A 132 -10.53 10.02 9.55
C ALA A 132 -10.08 11.45 9.92
N GLN A 133 -9.17 11.61 10.88
CA GLN A 133 -8.62 12.90 11.28
C GLN A 133 -7.80 13.53 10.15
N GLU A 134 -6.90 12.76 9.53
CA GLU A 134 -6.08 13.23 8.42
C GLU A 134 -6.93 13.61 7.19
N LEU A 135 -8.00 12.88 6.92
CA LEU A 135 -8.97 13.25 5.87
C LEU A 135 -9.73 14.55 6.19
N ALA A 136 -10.05 14.80 7.47
CA ALA A 136 -10.70 16.03 7.89
C ALA A 136 -9.76 17.24 7.82
N GLU A 137 -8.48 17.05 8.15
CA GLU A 137 -7.45 18.10 8.12
C GLU A 137 -6.94 18.41 6.71
N GLY A 138 -6.87 17.41 5.83
CA GLY A 138 -6.44 17.57 4.43
C GLY A 138 -7.53 18.04 3.45
N GLY A 139 -8.72 18.38 3.96
CA GLY A 139 -9.87 18.85 3.19
C GLY A 139 -10.06 20.38 3.26
N VAL A 140 -9.10 21.15 2.77
CA VAL A 140 -9.25 22.58 2.40
C VAL A 140 -8.61 22.81 1.03
#